data_AF-A0A034WR27-F1
#
_entry.id   AF-A0A034WR27-F1
#
_cell.length_a   1.000
_cell.length_b   1.000
_cell.length_c   1.000
_cell.angle_alpha   90.00
_cell.angle_beta   90.00
_cell.angle_gamma   90.00
#
_symmetry.space_group_name_H-M   'P 1'
#
loop_
_entity.id
_entity.type
_entity.pdbx_description
1 polymer ?
#
loop_
_entity_poly.entity_id
_entity_poly.type
_entity_poly.pdbx_seq_one_letter_code
_entity_poly.pdbx_strand_id
1 'polypeptide(L)'
;MGTNFKVHICLALCFVIYLMDSLDALSIIPNCTFEDTVDLTGSERFSNGSYLYEGVLVPSHLIGSYDYIELYDGKHQKVPRHVRGCACQIKNCFKLCCNRWKTLQNITDIQWGCAESSKEYGYTPYVNITSSNDRVVLKNALKDFLVQVGLPCEDGYKLNSVKDPRDNWTLYENGILLRKYDNQRLTRGEYCMTGVEIDGVSQLQPYNCPILYFESSEIKANTIVMFVSLPFLLLTILIYCAIP
;
A
#
# COMPACT_ATOMS: atom_id res chain seq x y z
N MET A 1 59.06 4.76 -22.59
CA MET A 1 58.72 3.88 -21.44
C MET A 1 57.71 4.49 -20.45
N GLY A 2 57.32 5.78 -20.56
CA GLY A 2 56.42 6.44 -19.61
C GLY A 2 54.91 6.42 -19.94
N THR A 3 54.50 6.02 -21.14
CA THR A 3 53.10 6.05 -21.59
C THR A 3 52.28 4.85 -21.11
N ASN A 4 52.85 3.64 -21.15
CA ASN A 4 52.19 2.42 -20.65
C ASN A 4 51.94 2.46 -19.14
N PHE A 5 52.85 3.05 -18.36
CA PHE A 5 52.71 3.15 -16.91
C PHE A 5 51.52 4.01 -16.47
N LYS A 6 51.27 5.13 -17.17
CA LYS A 6 50.10 6.00 -16.90
C LYS A 6 48.76 5.32 -17.23
N VAL A 7 48.72 4.51 -18.30
CA VAL A 7 47.51 3.79 -18.72
C VAL A 7 47.12 2.72 -17.70
N HIS A 8 48.09 1.98 -17.17
CA HIS A 8 47.83 0.97 -16.13
C HIS A 8 47.36 1.60 -14.81
N ILE A 9 47.88 2.77 -14.43
CA ILE A 9 47.41 3.50 -13.24
C ILE A 9 45.97 3.99 -13.42
N CYS A 10 45.62 4.54 -14.58
CA CYS A 10 44.24 4.95 -14.86
C CYS A 10 43.27 3.75 -14.84
N LEU A 11 43.64 2.62 -15.44
CA LEU A 11 42.83 1.40 -15.42
C LEU A 11 42.62 0.87 -13.99
N ALA A 12 43.66 0.87 -13.16
CA ALA A 12 43.57 0.45 -11.77
C ALA A 12 42.65 1.39 -10.97
N LEU A 13 42.75 2.71 -11.18
CA LEU A 13 41.87 3.69 -10.54
C LEU A 13 40.41 3.52 -10.98
N CYS A 14 40.14 3.33 -12.27
CA CYS A 14 38.79 3.06 -12.77
C CYS A 14 38.20 1.77 -12.20
N PHE A 15 39.02 0.72 -12.04
CA PHE A 15 38.58 -0.55 -11.46
C PHE A 15 38.27 -0.41 -9.96
N VAL A 16 39.08 0.36 -9.22
CA VAL A 16 38.82 0.66 -7.80
C VAL A 16 37.56 1.52 -7.64
N ILE A 17 37.35 2.53 -8.50
CA ILE A 17 36.13 3.35 -8.50
C ILE A 17 34.91 2.48 -8.80
N TYR A 18 34.99 1.59 -9.80
CA TYR A 18 33.92 0.65 -10.15
C TYR A 18 33.61 -0.31 -8.99
N LEU A 19 34.65 -0.81 -8.30
CA LEU A 19 34.47 -1.65 -7.11
C LEU A 19 33.86 -0.88 -5.94
N MET A 20 34.23 0.38 -5.72
CA MET A 20 33.62 1.21 -4.68
C MET A 20 32.15 1.56 -5.00
N ASP A 21 31.82 1.89 -6.25
CA ASP A 21 30.43 2.08 -6.68
C ASP A 21 29.59 0.80 -6.52
N SER A 22 30.21 -0.38 -6.69
CA SER A 22 29.54 -1.66 -6.46
C SER A 22 29.33 -2.00 -4.97
N LEU A 23 30.14 -1.43 -4.07
CA LEU A 23 30.06 -1.69 -2.62
C LEU A 23 28.95 -0.87 -1.94
N ASP A 24 28.61 0.30 -2.49
CA ASP A 24 27.55 1.19 -1.97
C ASP A 24 26.15 0.87 -2.49
N ALA A 25 25.99 -0.22 -3.26
CA ALA A 25 24.68 -0.73 -3.61
C ALA A 25 24.12 -1.53 -2.42
N LEU A 26 23.65 -0.83 -1.40
CA LEU A 26 22.75 -1.42 -0.40
C LEU A 26 21.53 -1.96 -1.15
N SER A 27 21.49 -3.28 -1.32
CA SER A 27 20.54 -3.97 -2.18
C SER A 27 19.12 -3.93 -1.59
N ILE A 28 18.13 -4.17 -2.44
CA ILE A 28 16.74 -4.39 -2.02
C ILE A 28 16.72 -5.47 -0.93
N ILE A 29 15.94 -5.27 0.13
CA ILE A 29 15.88 -6.19 1.27
C ILE A 29 15.28 -7.52 0.80
N PRO A 30 16.00 -8.65 0.91
CA PRO A 30 15.48 -9.93 0.45
C PRO A 30 14.30 -10.36 1.33
N ASN A 31 13.27 -10.96 0.71
CA ASN A 31 12.07 -11.46 1.38
C ASN A 31 11.31 -10.40 2.20
N CYS A 32 11.37 -9.13 1.82
CA CYS A 32 10.56 -8.06 2.40
C CYS A 32 9.85 -7.28 1.30
N THR A 33 8.52 -7.20 1.38
CA THR A 33 7.74 -6.37 0.45
C THR A 33 7.85 -4.90 0.80
N PHE A 34 7.65 -4.01 -0.17
CA PHE A 34 7.84 -2.58 0.05
C PHE A 34 6.91 -2.05 1.14
N GLU A 35 5.66 -2.53 1.20
CA GLU A 35 4.69 -2.14 2.22
C GLU A 35 5.05 -2.57 3.65
N ASP A 36 5.95 -3.55 3.80
CA ASP A 36 6.48 -4.00 5.10
C ASP A 36 7.73 -3.23 5.54
N THR A 37 8.15 -2.25 4.74
CA THR A 37 9.28 -1.38 5.05
C THR A 37 8.83 -0.02 5.61
N VAL A 38 9.69 0.58 6.43
CA VAL A 38 9.56 1.95 6.92
C VAL A 38 10.73 2.79 6.42
N ASP A 39 10.51 4.09 6.26
CA ASP A 39 11.60 5.03 5.96
C ASP A 39 12.43 5.25 7.22
N LEU A 40 13.73 4.96 7.13
CA LEU A 40 14.69 5.14 8.22
C LEU A 40 15.48 6.45 8.09
N THR A 41 15.16 7.28 7.11
CA THR A 41 15.80 8.59 6.92
C THR A 41 15.60 9.45 8.18
N GLY A 42 16.70 9.93 8.76
CA GLY A 42 16.68 10.70 10.01
C GLY A 42 16.57 9.87 11.30
N SER A 43 16.48 8.54 11.21
CA SER A 43 16.53 7.65 12.38
C SER A 43 17.95 7.51 12.93
N GLU A 44 18.07 7.18 14.22
CA GLU A 44 19.38 6.98 14.86
C GLU A 44 20.05 5.73 14.29
N ARG A 45 21.29 5.88 13.81
CA ARG A 45 22.11 4.79 13.27
C ARG A 45 23.22 4.41 14.26
N PHE A 46 23.32 3.13 14.57
CA PHE A 46 24.39 2.58 15.41
C PHE A 46 25.63 2.18 14.60
N SER A 47 26.76 2.05 15.29
CA SER A 47 28.05 1.65 14.71
C SER A 47 28.04 0.27 14.05
N ASN A 48 27.17 -0.64 14.49
CA ASN A 48 26.98 -1.96 13.89
C ASN A 48 26.10 -1.96 12.62
N GLY A 49 25.65 -0.78 12.17
CA GLY A 49 24.80 -0.61 10.99
C GLY A 49 23.30 -0.82 11.23
N SER A 50 22.88 -1.10 12.46
CA SER A 50 21.45 -1.13 12.84
C SER A 50 20.89 0.29 13.02
N TYR A 51 19.57 0.41 12.97
CA TYR A 51 18.84 1.68 13.14
C TYR A 51 17.79 1.56 14.24
N LEU A 52 17.58 2.62 15.02
CA LEU A 52 16.47 2.73 15.96
C LEU A 52 15.33 3.53 15.33
N TYR A 53 14.19 2.89 15.11
CA TYR A 53 12.99 3.52 14.56
C TYR A 53 11.80 3.29 15.49
N GLU A 54 11.24 4.37 16.07
CA GLU A 54 10.04 4.31 16.93
C GLU A 54 10.16 3.23 18.04
N GLY A 55 11.34 3.10 18.64
CA GLY A 55 11.64 2.12 19.69
C GLY A 55 11.92 0.68 19.20
N VAL A 56 11.93 0.44 17.88
CA VAL A 56 12.28 -0.84 17.26
C VAL A 56 13.71 -0.77 16.72
N LEU A 57 14.57 -1.70 17.15
CA LEU A 57 15.92 -1.85 16.63
C LEU A 57 15.89 -2.68 15.34
N VAL A 58 16.06 -2.04 14.19
CA VAL A 58 16.12 -2.69 12.88
C VAL A 58 17.56 -3.13 12.60
N PRO A 59 17.83 -4.44 12.49
CA PRO A 59 19.18 -4.95 12.27
C PRO A 59 19.64 -4.71 10.83
N SER A 60 20.95 -4.62 10.60
CA SER A 60 21.54 -4.26 9.30
C SER A 60 21.12 -5.14 8.13
N HIS A 61 20.80 -6.42 8.36
CA HIS A 61 20.35 -7.34 7.30
C HIS A 61 18.89 -7.12 6.86
N LEU A 62 18.12 -6.31 7.60
CA LEU A 62 16.76 -5.88 7.24
C LEU A 62 16.73 -4.44 6.74
N ILE A 63 17.85 -3.93 6.21
CA ILE A 63 18.00 -2.55 5.76
C ILE A 63 18.44 -2.55 4.30
N GLY A 64 17.78 -1.71 3.49
CA GLY A 64 18.00 -1.60 2.06
C GLY A 64 17.95 -0.16 1.60
N SER A 65 18.53 0.12 0.43
CA SER A 65 18.44 1.44 -0.19
C SER A 65 17.52 1.37 -1.40
N TYR A 66 16.58 2.31 -1.45
CA TYR A 66 15.56 2.40 -2.47
C TYR A 66 15.67 3.75 -3.16
N ASP A 67 15.54 3.77 -4.49
CA ASP A 67 15.42 4.97 -5.32
C ASP A 67 14.02 5.10 -5.92
N TYR A 68 13.05 4.39 -5.33
CA TYR A 68 11.64 4.43 -5.71
C TYR A 68 10.73 4.31 -4.49
N ILE A 69 9.48 4.71 -4.68
CA ILE A 69 8.35 4.31 -3.85
C ILE A 69 7.37 3.47 -4.68
N GLU A 70 6.70 2.51 -4.04
CA GLU A 70 5.67 1.71 -4.68
C GLU A 70 4.29 2.39 -4.56
N LEU A 71 3.63 2.58 -5.70
CA LEU A 71 2.29 3.13 -5.81
C LEU A 71 1.23 2.02 -5.77
N TYR A 72 -0.01 2.40 -5.49
CA TYR A 72 -1.16 1.52 -5.69
C TYR A 72 -1.32 1.17 -7.17
N ASP A 73 -1.23 -0.12 -7.48
CA ASP A 73 -1.08 -0.79 -8.80
C ASP A 73 0.29 -1.44 -9.05
N GLY A 74 1.21 -1.35 -8.09
CA GLY A 74 2.54 -1.96 -8.16
C GLY A 74 3.52 -1.18 -9.04
N LYS A 75 3.17 0.03 -9.49
CA LYS A 75 4.11 0.90 -10.20
C LYS A 75 5.13 1.50 -9.25
N HIS A 76 6.35 1.64 -9.73
CA HIS A 76 7.40 2.35 -9.02
C HIS A 76 7.47 3.81 -9.49
N GLN A 77 7.37 4.73 -8.55
CA GLN A 77 7.69 6.13 -8.77
C GLN A 77 9.12 6.39 -8.32
N LYS A 78 9.97 6.87 -9.24
CA LYS A 78 11.37 7.18 -8.93
C LYS A 78 11.44 8.38 -7.98
N VAL A 79 12.22 8.24 -6.91
CA VAL A 79 12.47 9.27 -5.90
C VAL A 79 13.97 9.33 -5.56
N PRO A 80 14.45 10.36 -4.85
CA PRO A 80 15.81 10.37 -4.34
C PRO A 80 16.09 9.12 -3.50
N ARG A 81 17.34 8.65 -3.59
CA ARG A 81 17.79 7.46 -2.88
C ARG A 81 17.64 7.65 -1.37
N HIS A 82 16.98 6.72 -0.71
CA HIS A 82 16.70 6.75 0.73
C HIS A 82 16.91 5.36 1.34
N VAL A 83 17.03 5.33 2.67
CA VAL A 83 17.25 4.08 3.43
C VAL A 83 15.93 3.62 4.00
N ARG A 84 15.58 2.35 3.78
CA ARG A 84 14.38 1.73 4.33
C ARG A 84 14.74 0.50 5.15
N GLY A 85 13.88 0.16 6.10
CA GLY A 85 14.04 -1.00 6.97
C GLY A 85 12.79 -1.85 7.03
N CYS A 86 12.93 -3.18 7.00
CA CYS A 86 11.83 -4.13 7.09
C CYS A 86 11.29 -4.30 8.52
N ALA A 87 10.83 -3.20 9.12
CA ALA A 87 10.46 -3.17 10.53
C ALA A 87 9.20 -4.02 10.84
N CYS A 88 8.33 -4.24 9.87
CA CYS A 88 7.08 -4.99 10.05
C CYS A 88 7.28 -6.49 10.31
N GLN A 89 8.45 -7.04 9.95
CA GLN A 89 8.83 -8.42 10.29
C GLN A 89 9.29 -8.57 11.75
N ILE A 90 9.69 -7.47 12.39
CA ILE A 90 10.16 -7.45 13.79
C ILE A 90 8.98 -7.17 14.72
N LYS A 91 8.15 -6.17 14.37
CA LYS A 91 6.92 -5.82 15.08
C LYS A 91 5.82 -5.59 14.05
N ASN A 92 4.72 -6.33 14.18
CA ASN A 92 3.59 -6.23 13.24
C ASN A 92 3.18 -4.76 13.04
N CYS A 93 3.05 -4.37 11.77
CA CYS A 93 2.67 -3.01 11.41
C CYS A 93 1.16 -2.83 11.31
N PHE A 94 0.72 -1.63 11.68
CA PHE A 94 -0.64 -1.13 11.51
C PHE A 94 -0.58 0.18 10.72
N LYS A 95 -1.25 0.24 9.57
CA LYS A 95 -1.20 1.41 8.68
C LYS A 95 -2.37 2.35 8.92
N LEU A 96 -2.08 3.57 9.34
CA LEU A 96 -3.03 4.68 9.38
C LEU A 96 -2.97 5.49 8.09
N CYS A 97 -4.10 6.04 7.67
CA CYS A 97 -4.13 6.94 6.51
C CYS A 97 -3.43 8.26 6.78
N CYS A 98 -3.60 8.77 8.00
CA CYS A 98 -3.09 10.05 8.47
C CYS A 98 -2.37 9.86 9.79
N ASN A 99 -1.48 10.80 10.12
CA ASN A 99 -0.83 10.83 11.43
C ASN A 99 -1.90 10.90 12.55
N ARG A 100 -1.55 10.49 13.77
CA ARG A 100 -2.44 10.39 14.93
C ARG A 100 -3.22 11.68 15.24
N TRP A 101 -2.66 12.84 14.89
CA TRP A 101 -3.25 14.17 15.09
C TRP A 101 -4.12 14.67 13.92
N LYS A 102 -4.20 13.91 12.82
CA LYS A 102 -4.92 14.28 11.59
C LYS A 102 -6.01 13.27 11.27
N THR A 103 -7.09 13.75 10.67
CA THR A 103 -8.18 12.91 10.17
C THR A 103 -8.22 12.96 8.65
N LEU A 104 -8.60 11.83 8.04
CA LEU A 104 -8.83 11.77 6.60
C LEU A 104 -10.14 12.48 6.26
N GLN A 105 -10.03 13.63 5.62
CA GLN A 105 -11.16 14.47 5.21
C GLN A 105 -11.23 14.54 3.70
N ASN A 106 -12.43 14.82 3.20
CA ASN A 106 -12.63 15.07 1.79
C ASN A 106 -12.16 16.49 1.47
N ILE A 107 -11.17 16.64 0.60
CA ILE A 107 -10.65 17.95 0.17
C ILE A 107 -11.48 18.47 -1.00
N THR A 108 -11.83 17.61 -1.94
CA THR A 108 -12.74 17.86 -3.08
C THR A 108 -13.69 16.67 -3.23
N ASP A 109 -14.66 16.67 -4.14
CA ASP A 109 -15.61 15.55 -4.27
C ASP A 109 -14.95 14.18 -4.53
N ILE A 110 -13.70 14.16 -5.01
CA ILE A 110 -12.96 12.94 -5.38
C ILE A 110 -11.65 12.75 -4.61
N GLN A 111 -11.12 13.78 -3.94
CA GLN A 111 -9.78 13.74 -3.37
C GLN A 111 -9.80 13.74 -1.85
N TRP A 112 -9.15 12.74 -1.25
CA TRP A 112 -8.97 12.64 0.18
C TRP A 112 -7.63 13.22 0.63
N GLY A 113 -7.58 13.81 1.81
CA GLY A 113 -6.32 14.15 2.44
C GLY A 113 -6.40 14.40 3.93
N CYS A 114 -5.22 14.57 4.52
CA CYS A 114 -5.06 14.64 5.97
C CYS A 114 -5.17 16.08 6.46
N ALA A 115 -6.26 16.39 7.15
CA ALA A 115 -6.49 17.68 7.79
C ALA A 115 -6.36 17.55 9.31
N GLU A 116 -5.99 18.66 9.97
CA GLU A 116 -5.85 18.73 11.42
C GLU A 116 -7.15 18.34 12.13
N SER A 117 -7.00 17.62 13.24
CA SER A 117 -8.12 17.25 14.10
C SER A 117 -8.14 18.16 15.34
N SER A 118 -9.33 18.54 15.80
CA SER A 118 -9.48 19.34 17.02
C SER A 118 -9.25 18.54 18.31
N LYS A 119 -9.05 17.22 18.21
CA LYS A 119 -8.79 16.30 19.33
C LYS A 119 -7.45 15.60 19.13
N GLU A 120 -6.77 15.27 20.24
CA GLU A 120 -5.50 14.51 20.23
C GLU A 120 -5.62 13.19 19.46
N TYR A 121 -6.77 12.52 19.59
CA TYR A 121 -7.19 11.41 18.76
C TYR A 121 -8.61 11.67 18.24
N GLY A 122 -8.76 11.71 16.93
CA GLY A 122 -10.07 11.82 16.27
C GLY A 122 -10.89 10.52 16.28
N TYR A 123 -10.41 9.45 16.94
CA TYR A 123 -10.97 8.08 16.91
C TYR A 123 -10.51 7.23 18.10
N THR A 124 -11.22 6.12 18.37
CA THR A 124 -10.79 5.11 19.34
C THR A 124 -9.65 4.28 18.79
N PRO A 125 -8.57 4.00 19.54
CA PRO A 125 -7.42 3.23 19.04
C PRO A 125 -7.68 1.72 19.00
N TYR A 126 -8.87 1.27 19.41
CA TYR A 126 -9.19 -0.15 19.51
C TYR A 126 -9.74 -0.69 18.20
N VAL A 127 -9.23 -1.85 17.79
CA VAL A 127 -9.63 -2.54 16.56
C VAL A 127 -9.69 -4.04 16.80
N ASN A 128 -10.67 -4.70 16.18
CA ASN A 128 -10.78 -6.15 16.21
C ASN A 128 -9.76 -6.77 15.25
N ILE A 129 -8.88 -7.61 15.80
CA ILE A 129 -7.84 -8.32 15.06
C ILE A 129 -8.12 -9.82 15.12
N THR A 130 -8.09 -10.47 13.96
CA THR A 130 -8.24 -11.92 13.85
C THR A 130 -6.87 -12.58 13.89
N SER A 131 -6.66 -13.41 14.91
CA SER A 131 -5.42 -14.20 15.06
C SER A 131 -5.37 -15.36 14.07
N SER A 132 -4.22 -16.02 13.95
CA SER A 132 -4.03 -17.22 13.11
C SER A 132 -4.95 -18.39 13.47
N ASN A 133 -5.45 -18.42 14.71
CA ASN A 133 -6.42 -19.41 15.18
C ASN A 133 -7.89 -18.95 15.02
N ASP A 134 -8.15 -17.99 14.13
CA ASP A 134 -9.47 -17.39 13.85
C ASP A 134 -10.19 -16.78 15.06
N ARG A 135 -9.47 -16.53 16.15
CA ARG A 135 -9.99 -15.81 17.32
C ARG A 135 -9.90 -14.32 17.10
N VAL A 136 -11.02 -13.63 17.32
CA VAL A 136 -11.08 -12.17 17.28
C VAL A 136 -10.67 -11.61 18.66
N VAL A 137 -9.70 -10.71 18.66
CA VAL A 137 -9.18 -10.05 19.86
C VAL A 137 -9.18 -8.54 19.64
N LEU A 138 -9.72 -7.79 20.59
CA LEU A 138 -9.66 -6.34 20.60
C LEU A 138 -8.24 -5.91 20.99
N LYS A 139 -7.54 -5.20 20.10
CA LYS A 139 -6.17 -4.69 20.34
C LYS A 139 -6.13 -3.17 20.24
N ASN A 140 -5.18 -2.55 20.93
CA ASN A 140 -4.88 -1.13 20.79
C ASN A 140 -3.89 -0.93 19.65
N ALA A 141 -4.38 -0.46 18.50
CA ALA A 141 -3.62 -0.29 17.27
C ALA A 141 -2.38 0.60 17.43
N LEU A 142 -2.43 1.61 18.31
CA LEU A 142 -1.35 2.59 18.47
C LEU A 142 -0.25 2.12 19.42
N LYS A 143 -0.56 1.15 20.30
CA LYS A 143 0.37 0.62 21.30
C LYS A 143 0.95 -0.73 20.88
N ASP A 144 0.08 -1.63 20.41
CA ASP A 144 0.41 -3.03 20.18
C ASP A 144 1.15 -3.26 18.86
N PHE A 145 1.14 -2.28 17.96
CA PHE A 145 1.72 -2.37 16.61
C PHE A 145 2.78 -1.29 16.36
N LEU A 146 3.54 -1.45 15.29
CA LEU A 146 4.34 -0.37 14.70
C LEU A 146 3.46 0.42 13.73
N VAL A 147 3.29 1.71 13.95
CA VAL A 147 2.35 2.52 13.15
C VAL A 147 3.05 3.03 11.90
N GLN A 148 2.51 2.68 10.73
CA GLN A 148 2.86 3.29 9.45
C GLN A 148 1.80 4.34 9.09
N VAL A 149 2.20 5.38 8.36
CA VAL A 149 1.28 6.44 7.91
C VAL A 149 1.38 6.60 6.41
N GLY A 150 0.24 6.64 5.73
CA GLY A 150 0.16 6.97 4.31
C GLY A 150 -1.13 6.53 3.67
N LEU A 151 -1.58 7.29 2.68
CA LEU A 151 -2.70 6.89 1.83
C LEU A 151 -2.26 5.80 0.86
N PRO A 152 -3.08 4.76 0.64
CA PRO A 152 -2.79 3.75 -0.36
C PRO A 152 -2.97 4.33 -1.78
N CYS A 153 -3.97 5.18 -1.99
CA CYS A 153 -4.30 5.81 -3.27
C CYS A 153 -5.09 7.12 -3.07
N GLU A 154 -5.17 7.92 -4.13
CA GLU A 154 -5.89 9.19 -4.14
C GLU A 154 -7.42 9.00 -4.11
N ASP A 155 -7.96 8.12 -4.95
CA ASP A 155 -9.41 7.98 -5.20
C ASP A 155 -10.06 6.82 -4.43
N GLY A 156 -9.72 6.59 -3.17
CA GLY A 156 -10.27 5.48 -2.38
C GLY A 156 -11.63 5.78 -1.74
N TYR A 157 -12.13 4.78 -1.01
CA TYR A 157 -13.38 4.89 -0.25
C TYR A 157 -13.24 4.24 1.13
N LYS A 158 -14.09 4.67 2.07
CA LYS A 158 -14.11 4.15 3.45
C LYS A 158 -15.12 3.02 3.53
N LEU A 159 -14.77 1.92 4.20
CA LEU A 159 -15.70 0.85 4.52
C LEU A 159 -16.49 1.21 5.78
N ASN A 160 -17.81 1.10 5.75
CA ASN A 160 -18.68 1.26 6.91
C ASN A 160 -19.73 0.13 6.98
N SER A 161 -19.37 -0.95 7.65
CA SER A 161 -20.22 -2.14 7.82
C SER A 161 -21.56 -1.88 8.55
N VAL A 162 -21.65 -0.78 9.31
CA VAL A 162 -22.90 -0.38 9.99
C VAL A 162 -23.86 0.30 9.03
N LYS A 163 -23.34 1.10 8.08
CA LYS A 163 -24.17 1.75 7.06
C LYS A 163 -24.50 0.82 5.89
N ASP A 164 -23.56 -0.03 5.49
CA ASP A 164 -23.73 -0.96 4.39
C ASP A 164 -23.15 -2.34 4.75
N PRO A 165 -23.96 -3.41 4.82
CA PRO A 165 -23.47 -4.76 5.07
C PRO A 165 -22.43 -5.25 4.05
N ARG A 166 -22.39 -4.67 2.84
CA ARG A 166 -21.38 -4.98 1.82
C ARG A 166 -19.99 -4.51 2.25
N ASP A 167 -19.90 -3.49 3.10
CA ASP A 167 -18.64 -2.97 3.61
C ASP A 167 -18.09 -3.78 4.79
N ASN A 168 -18.52 -5.03 4.96
CA ASN A 168 -17.98 -5.90 5.99
C ASN A 168 -16.53 -6.31 5.68
N TRP A 169 -15.71 -6.41 6.72
CA TRP A 169 -14.28 -6.67 6.59
C TRP A 169 -13.72 -7.45 7.77
N THR A 170 -12.52 -8.01 7.61
CA THR A 170 -11.78 -8.70 8.68
C THR A 170 -10.31 -8.36 8.57
N LEU A 171 -9.72 -7.81 9.63
CA LEU A 171 -8.29 -7.53 9.70
C LEU A 171 -7.56 -8.66 10.43
N TYR A 172 -6.56 -9.23 9.79
CA TYR A 172 -5.74 -10.30 10.34
C TYR A 172 -4.49 -9.73 11.02
N GLU A 173 -3.94 -10.48 11.98
CA GLU A 173 -2.74 -10.10 12.75
C GLU A 173 -1.50 -9.87 11.87
N ASN A 174 -1.43 -10.53 10.72
CA ASN A 174 -0.37 -10.36 9.73
C ASN A 174 -0.56 -9.12 8.83
N GLY A 175 -1.57 -8.28 9.09
CA GLY A 175 -1.85 -7.05 8.33
C GLY A 175 -2.56 -7.26 6.99
N ILE A 176 -3.11 -8.44 6.74
CA ILE A 176 -4.02 -8.67 5.61
C ILE A 176 -5.42 -8.22 6.00
N LEU A 177 -6.05 -7.40 5.15
CA LEU A 177 -7.45 -7.03 5.27
C LEU A 177 -8.29 -7.84 4.29
N LEU A 178 -9.23 -8.64 4.78
CA LEU A 178 -10.21 -9.32 3.95
C LEU A 178 -11.46 -8.46 3.80
N ARG A 179 -11.72 -7.97 2.59
CA ARG A 179 -12.98 -7.33 2.20
C ARG A 179 -14.01 -8.42 1.90
N LYS A 180 -15.12 -8.47 2.64
CA LYS A 180 -16.08 -9.58 2.56
C LYS A 180 -16.96 -9.54 1.32
N TYR A 181 -17.21 -8.36 0.76
CA TYR A 181 -18.03 -8.19 -0.44
C TYR A 181 -17.60 -9.10 -1.61
N ASP A 182 -16.30 -9.11 -1.89
CA ASP A 182 -15.69 -9.81 -3.03
C ASP A 182 -14.65 -10.86 -2.60
N ASN A 183 -14.52 -11.11 -1.29
CA ASN A 183 -13.51 -11.97 -0.67
C ASN A 183 -12.06 -11.60 -1.02
N GLN A 184 -11.80 -10.32 -1.36
CA GLN A 184 -10.44 -9.89 -1.68
C GLN A 184 -9.57 -9.72 -0.44
N ARG A 185 -8.31 -10.15 -0.55
CA ARG A 185 -7.27 -9.99 0.46
C ARG A 185 -6.38 -8.82 0.07
N LEU A 186 -6.49 -7.72 0.80
CA LEU A 186 -5.75 -6.49 0.60
C LEU A 186 -4.51 -6.47 1.50
N THR A 187 -3.36 -6.15 0.92
CA THR A 187 -2.10 -5.94 1.66
C THR A 187 -2.04 -4.53 2.23
N ARG A 188 -1.07 -4.24 3.09
CA ARG A 188 -0.87 -2.88 3.65
C ARG A 188 -0.62 -1.82 2.57
N GLY A 189 -0.22 -2.20 1.36
CA GLY A 189 -0.13 -1.28 0.23
C GLY A 189 -1.49 -0.74 -0.22
N GLU A 190 -2.56 -1.52 -0.06
CA GLU A 190 -3.86 -1.33 -0.71
C GLU A 190 -4.95 -0.76 0.21
N TYR A 191 -4.67 -0.67 1.52
CA TYR A 191 -5.57 -0.06 2.49
C TYR A 191 -4.80 0.76 3.53
N CYS A 192 -5.52 1.60 4.24
CA CYS A 192 -5.09 2.25 5.48
C CYS A 192 -6.28 2.39 6.42
N MET A 193 -6.05 2.67 7.70
CA MET A 193 -7.11 2.80 8.69
C MET A 193 -7.35 4.28 9.03
N THR A 194 -8.62 4.67 9.15
CA THR A 194 -9.01 6.04 9.49
C THR A 194 -10.26 6.07 10.38
N GLY A 195 -10.48 7.19 11.07
CA GLY A 195 -11.66 7.38 11.90
C GLY A 195 -12.92 7.55 11.06
N VAL A 196 -13.95 6.77 11.39
CA VAL A 196 -15.32 6.89 10.87
C VAL A 196 -16.29 6.93 12.03
N GLU A 197 -17.20 7.91 12.01
CA GLU A 197 -18.22 8.03 13.03
C GLU A 197 -19.29 6.94 12.87
N ILE A 198 -19.41 6.11 13.90
CA ILE A 198 -20.35 5.01 14.04
C ILE A 198 -20.99 5.15 15.43
N ASP A 199 -22.30 5.37 15.45
CA ASP A 199 -23.08 5.55 16.68
C ASP A 199 -22.52 6.64 17.62
N GLY A 200 -22.08 7.77 17.05
CA GLY A 200 -21.49 8.90 17.78
C GLY A 200 -20.06 8.65 18.29
N VAL A 201 -19.47 7.49 17.99
CA VAL A 201 -18.08 7.15 18.31
C VAL A 201 -17.28 7.03 17.02
N SER A 202 -16.18 7.77 16.92
CA SER A 202 -15.27 7.62 15.78
C SER A 202 -14.41 6.37 15.99
N GLN A 203 -14.60 5.37 15.15
CA GLN A 203 -13.94 4.07 15.20
C GLN A 203 -13.01 3.90 14.01
N LEU A 204 -11.93 3.13 14.18
CA LEU A 204 -11.01 2.82 13.08
C LEU A 204 -11.69 1.91 12.06
N GLN A 205 -11.84 2.41 10.82
CA GLN A 205 -12.34 1.67 9.68
C GLN A 205 -11.34 1.70 8.53
N PRO A 206 -11.32 0.68 7.67
CA PRO A 206 -10.50 0.68 6.48
C PRO A 206 -10.93 1.76 5.49
N TYR A 207 -9.94 2.41 4.92
CA TYR A 207 -10.00 3.12 3.65
C TYR A 207 -9.20 2.30 2.64
N ASN A 208 -9.83 1.95 1.53
CA ASN A 208 -9.24 1.10 0.51
C ASN A 208 -9.41 1.72 -0.87
N CYS A 209 -8.61 1.23 -1.79
CA CYS A 209 -8.63 1.73 -3.15
C CYS A 209 -9.77 1.16 -4.00
N PRO A 210 -10.13 1.86 -5.09
CA PRO A 210 -11.19 1.43 -5.98
C PRO A 210 -10.98 0.01 -6.47
N ILE A 211 -12.08 -0.72 -6.59
CA ILE A 211 -12.10 -1.96 -7.34
C ILE A 211 -11.85 -1.58 -8.81
N LEU A 212 -10.62 -1.80 -9.25
CA LEU A 212 -10.28 -1.68 -10.66
C LEU A 212 -10.93 -2.86 -11.37
N TYR A 213 -12.15 -2.64 -11.88
CA TYR A 213 -12.65 -3.45 -12.97
C TYR A 213 -11.74 -3.12 -14.15
N PHE A 214 -10.67 -3.89 -14.35
CA PHE A 214 -10.17 -4.07 -15.70
C PHE A 214 -11.40 -4.48 -16.48
N GLU A 215 -11.91 -3.61 -17.36
CA GLU A 215 -13.04 -3.94 -18.24
C GLU A 215 -12.71 -5.31 -18.81
N SER A 216 -13.35 -6.35 -18.27
CA SER A 216 -13.02 -7.70 -18.67
C SER A 216 -13.32 -7.74 -20.15
N SER A 217 -12.47 -8.43 -20.91
CA SER A 217 -12.72 -8.67 -22.34
C SER A 217 -14.14 -9.19 -22.59
N GLU A 218 -14.79 -9.76 -21.56
CA GLU A 218 -16.19 -10.17 -21.52
C GLU A 218 -17.20 -9.02 -21.62
N ILE A 219 -16.98 -7.85 -21.00
CA ILE A 219 -17.89 -6.68 -21.14
C ILE A 219 -17.80 -6.12 -22.56
N LYS A 220 -16.58 -6.04 -23.12
CA LYS A 220 -16.38 -5.65 -24.53
C LYS A 220 -17.00 -6.66 -25.49
N ALA A 221 -16.80 -7.96 -25.24
CA ALA A 221 -17.40 -9.01 -26.05
C ALA A 221 -18.92 -8.98 -26.00
N ASN A 222 -19.53 -8.85 -24.81
CA ASN A 222 -20.99 -8.77 -24.66
C ASN A 222 -21.57 -7.53 -25.35
N THR A 223 -20.91 -6.39 -25.22
CA THR A 223 -21.31 -5.15 -25.91
C THR A 223 -21.22 -5.32 -27.42
N ILE A 224 -20.11 -5.88 -27.92
CA ILE A 224 -19.93 -6.16 -29.35
C ILE A 224 -20.97 -7.16 -29.88
N VAL A 225 -21.22 -8.26 -29.16
CA VAL A 225 -22.23 -9.26 -29.53
C VAL A 225 -23.62 -8.63 -29.58
N MET A 226 -23.97 -7.77 -28.63
CA MET A 226 -25.24 -7.05 -28.63
C MET A 226 -25.37 -6.12 -29.85
N PHE A 227 -24.32 -5.35 -30.17
CA PHE A 227 -24.30 -4.46 -31.35
C PHE A 227 -24.36 -5.23 -32.68
N VAL A 228 -23.66 -6.37 -32.77
CA VAL A 228 -23.66 -7.21 -33.97
C VAL A 228 -24.99 -7.94 -34.14
N SER A 229 -25.67 -8.33 -33.07
CA SER A 229 -26.95 -9.06 -33.13
C SER A 229 -28.15 -8.20 -33.56
N LEU A 230 -28.09 -6.89 -33.29
CA LEU A 230 -29.15 -5.94 -33.61
C LEU A 230 -29.55 -5.90 -35.11
N PRO A 231 -28.62 -5.78 -36.08
CA PRO A 231 -28.96 -5.79 -37.50
C PRO A 231 -29.54 -7.13 -37.96
N PHE A 232 -29.08 -8.27 -37.43
CA PHE A 232 -29.65 -9.58 -37.78
C PHE A 232 -31.09 -9.70 -37.27
N LEU A 233 -31.36 -9.23 -36.06
CA LEU A 233 -32.72 -9.20 -35.52
C LEU A 233 -33.64 -8.31 -36.37
N LEU A 234 -33.20 -7.11 -36.73
CA LEU A 234 -33.95 -6.22 -37.63
C LEU A 234 -34.21 -6.87 -38.99
N LEU A 235 -33.21 -7.53 -39.57
CA LEU A 235 -33.35 -8.24 -40.84
C LEU A 235 -34.37 -9.38 -40.74
N THR A 236 -34.34 -10.17 -39.65
CA THR A 236 -35.34 -11.23 -39.43
C THR A 236 -36.75 -10.66 -39.30
N ILE A 237 -36.94 -9.57 -38.55
CA ILE A 237 -38.23 -8.90 -38.41
C ILE A 237 -38.75 -8.45 -39.79
N LEU A 238 -37.90 -7.80 -40.59
CA LEU A 238 -38.27 -7.33 -41.93
C LEU A 238 -38.66 -8.48 -42.86
N ILE A 239 -37.96 -9.61 -42.80
CA ILE A 239 -38.32 -10.82 -43.57
C ILE A 239 -39.68 -11.35 -43.13
N TYR A 240 -39.93 -11.47 -41.82
CA TYR A 240 -41.24 -11.93 -41.31
C TYR A 240 -42.39 -10.98 -41.70
N CYS A 241 -42.15 -9.67 -41.77
CA CYS A 241 -43.14 -8.72 -42.24
C CYS A 241 -43.38 -8.76 -43.76
N ALA A 242 -42.44 -9.27 -44.55
CA ALA A 242 -42.50 -9.31 -46.01
C ALA A 242 -43.00 -10.66 -46.57
N ILE A 243 -43.14 -11.68 -45.73
CA ILE A 243 -43.79 -12.95 -46.10
C ILE A 243 -45.31 -12.74 -45.95
N PRO A 244 -46.09 -12.87 -47.04
CA PRO A 244 -47.55 -12.73 -47.00
C PRO A 244 -48.26 -13.85 -46.24
#